data_AF-A0A0U4XB52-F1
#
_entry.id   AF-A0A0U4XB52-F1
#
_cell.length_a   1.000
_cell.length_b   1.000
_cell.length_c   1.000
_cell.angle_alpha   90.00
_cell.angle_beta   90.00
_cell.angle_gamma   90.00
#
_symmetry.space_group_name_H-M   'P 1'
#
loop_
_entity.id
_entity.type
_entity.pdbx_description
1 polymer ?
#
loop_
_entity_poly.entity_id
_entity_poly.type
_entity_poly.pdbx_seq_one_letter_code
_entity_poly.pdbx_strand_id
1 'polypeptide(L)'
;MEWVYAGWQLGDNDLLQVGRKRLPLFYYSEQQDVSFTYPWVHLPPQTYGWEAVNYNGINWNHSFQAGDWSGLVNTFAGSETRKDNDYMKIYNGIDSETDTRWRKIIGAEVLMNRDWFEGRLMLMKSDTQSRLVSDNEDWSTPAEQMLFGASGLIDYQDWIFSAELFFSDRTESYGRDLAYTLTSGKRLDGWAWYLTHGLYQQKINVMNPLELTTEADQEKHRLSSAVVRFDVSSAAAVKVQLDHWQDCGGQWFKQTYGDANALSISYDRVF
;
A
#
# COMPACT_ATOMS: atom_id res chain seq x y z
N MET A 1 -12.87 -4.00 11.26
CA MET A 1 -13.70 -4.62 10.21
C MET A 1 -13.11 -4.18 8.89
N GLU A 2 -12.59 -5.10 8.08
CA GLU A 2 -11.84 -4.73 6.88
C GLU A 2 -12.73 -4.32 5.71
N TRP A 3 -13.84 -5.03 5.52
CA TRP A 3 -14.76 -4.72 4.42
C TRP A 3 -16.12 -5.30 4.72
N VAL A 4 -17.17 -4.56 4.37
CA VAL A 4 -18.57 -5.01 4.28
C VAL A 4 -19.26 -4.05 3.33
N TYR A 5 -19.84 -4.57 2.24
CA TYR A 5 -20.50 -3.75 1.24
C TYR A 5 -21.67 -4.49 0.58
N ALA A 6 -22.62 -3.72 0.05
CA ALA A 6 -23.66 -4.20 -0.84
C ALA A 6 -23.27 -3.88 -2.29
N GLY A 7 -23.60 -4.78 -3.21
CA GLY A 7 -23.37 -4.61 -4.64
C GLY A 7 -24.66 -4.73 -5.44
N TRP A 8 -24.80 -3.90 -6.47
CA TRP A 8 -25.92 -3.92 -7.40
C TRP A 8 -25.39 -4.01 -8.83
N GLN A 9 -25.73 -5.10 -9.52
CA GLN A 9 -25.36 -5.33 -10.92
C GLN A 9 -26.29 -4.51 -11.82
N LEU A 10 -25.71 -3.63 -12.63
CA LEU A 10 -26.40 -2.72 -13.56
C LEU A 10 -26.12 -3.18 -15.01
N GLY A 11 -26.93 -4.11 -15.52
CA GLY A 11 -26.64 -4.73 -16.82
C GLY A 11 -25.44 -5.68 -16.74
N ASP A 12 -24.71 -5.87 -17.84
CA ASP A 12 -23.72 -6.95 -17.93
C ASP A 12 -22.33 -6.55 -17.41
N ASN A 13 -21.97 -5.27 -17.51
CA ASN A 13 -20.60 -4.80 -17.32
C ASN A 13 -20.42 -3.85 -16.13
N ASP A 14 -21.51 -3.39 -15.52
CA ASP A 14 -21.46 -2.35 -14.51
C ASP A 14 -21.89 -2.88 -13.14
N LEU A 15 -21.05 -2.65 -12.13
CA LEU A 15 -21.32 -3.01 -10.74
C LEU A 15 -21.19 -1.77 -9.87
N LEU A 16 -22.29 -1.37 -9.23
CA LEU A 16 -22.31 -0.32 -8.22
C LEU A 16 -22.18 -0.96 -6.85
N GLN A 17 -21.31 -0.45 -5.98
CA GLN A 17 -21.14 -0.97 -4.63
C GLN A 17 -21.12 0.15 -3.61
N VAL A 18 -21.69 -0.11 -2.43
CA VAL A 18 -21.76 0.84 -1.31
C VAL A 18 -21.38 0.11 -0.03
N GLY A 19 -20.47 0.70 0.74
CA GLY A 19 -20.06 0.18 2.04
C GLY A 19 -18.60 0.48 2.36
N ARG A 20 -18.03 -0.37 3.22
CA ARG A 20 -16.62 -0.31 3.61
C ARG A 20 -15.79 -1.20 2.70
N LYS A 21 -14.74 -0.63 2.10
CA LYS A 21 -13.81 -1.33 1.19
C LYS A 21 -12.37 -0.88 1.41
N ARG A 22 -11.41 -1.68 0.93
CA ARG A 22 -9.99 -1.29 0.84
C ARG A 22 -9.80 -0.19 -0.21
N LEU A 23 -8.87 0.72 0.04
CA LEU A 23 -8.40 1.68 -0.96
C LEU A 23 -7.48 0.95 -1.95
N PRO A 24 -7.68 1.06 -3.28
CA PRO A 24 -6.92 0.31 -4.27
C PRO A 24 -5.55 0.96 -4.58
N LEU A 25 -4.74 1.22 -3.56
CA LEU A 25 -3.52 2.04 -3.70
C LEU A 25 -2.37 1.31 -4.43
N PHE A 26 -2.30 -0.01 -4.22
CA PHE A 26 -1.22 -0.93 -4.63
C PHE A 26 -1.79 -2.25 -5.16
N TYR A 27 -1.04 -3.05 -5.92
CA TYR A 27 -1.51 -4.28 -6.56
C TYR A 27 -2.19 -5.27 -5.60
N TYR A 28 -1.63 -5.47 -4.41
CA TYR A 28 -2.13 -6.40 -3.40
C TYR A 28 -3.14 -5.77 -2.42
N SER A 29 -3.61 -4.52 -2.61
CA SER A 29 -4.41 -3.79 -1.61
C SER A 29 -5.65 -4.55 -1.12
N GLU A 30 -6.36 -5.20 -2.04
CA GLU A 30 -7.58 -5.96 -1.74
C GLU A 30 -7.31 -7.26 -0.99
N GLN A 31 -6.08 -7.78 -1.10
CA GLN A 31 -5.68 -9.08 -0.57
C GLN A 31 -4.54 -9.00 0.45
N GLN A 32 -4.18 -7.79 0.89
CA GLN A 32 -3.01 -7.55 1.75
C GLN A 32 -3.04 -8.29 3.08
N ASP A 33 -4.25 -8.58 3.60
CA ASP A 33 -4.46 -9.30 4.85
C ASP A 33 -4.35 -10.82 4.70
N VAL A 34 -4.28 -11.32 3.47
CA VAL A 34 -4.31 -12.75 3.18
C VAL A 34 -2.95 -13.17 2.63
N SER A 35 -2.01 -13.47 3.54
CA SER A 35 -0.61 -13.77 3.18
C SER A 35 -0.47 -14.79 2.07
N PHE A 36 -1.31 -15.83 2.07
CA PHE A 36 -1.30 -16.88 1.05
C PHE A 36 -1.33 -16.36 -0.40
N THR A 37 -1.93 -15.17 -0.65
CA THR A 37 -2.12 -14.59 -1.99
C THR A 37 -0.85 -13.94 -2.56
N TYR A 38 0.18 -13.72 -1.76
CA TYR A 38 1.44 -13.11 -2.19
C TYR A 38 2.66 -13.97 -1.81
N PRO A 39 3.82 -13.78 -2.45
CA PRO A 39 4.99 -14.63 -2.21
C PRO A 39 5.63 -14.41 -0.85
N TRP A 40 5.60 -13.18 -0.32
CA TRP A 40 6.19 -12.80 0.96
C TRP A 40 5.44 -13.35 2.17
N VAL A 41 6.10 -13.42 3.32
CA VAL A 41 5.47 -13.59 4.63
C VAL A 41 4.65 -12.35 4.99
N HIS A 42 5.21 -11.17 4.74
CA HIS A 42 4.53 -9.87 4.82
C HIS A 42 4.87 -9.01 3.62
N LEU A 43 3.96 -8.14 3.21
CA LEU A 43 4.20 -7.24 2.09
C LEU A 43 5.35 -6.27 2.36
N PRO A 44 6.03 -5.77 1.32
CA PRO A 44 7.06 -4.75 1.50
C PRO A 44 6.50 -3.48 2.14
N PRO A 45 6.98 -3.08 3.33
CA PRO A 45 6.48 -1.91 4.05
C PRO A 45 6.67 -0.58 3.29
N GLN A 46 7.61 -0.49 2.33
CA GLN A 46 7.84 0.73 1.54
C GLN A 46 6.58 1.15 0.78
N THR A 47 5.82 0.19 0.25
CA THR A 47 4.56 0.46 -0.44
C THR A 47 3.34 0.17 0.43
N TYR A 48 3.38 -0.72 1.42
CA TYR A 48 2.19 -1.08 2.20
C TYR A 48 2.09 -0.46 3.60
N GLY A 49 3.00 0.45 3.97
CA GLY A 49 2.95 1.18 5.25
C GLY A 49 2.28 2.55 5.13
N TRP A 50 0.94 2.61 5.19
CA TRP A 50 0.20 3.89 5.11
C TRP A 50 -0.82 4.06 6.24
N GLU A 51 -1.12 5.32 6.57
CA GLU A 51 -2.03 5.68 7.66
C GLU A 51 -3.48 5.23 7.43
N ALA A 52 -3.93 5.16 6.17
CA ALA A 52 -5.27 4.73 5.81
C ALA A 52 -5.23 3.74 4.65
N VAL A 53 -5.98 2.65 4.80
CA VAL A 53 -6.00 1.52 3.87
C VAL A 53 -7.42 1.10 3.49
N ASN A 54 -8.44 1.77 4.03
CA ASN A 54 -9.87 1.51 3.78
C ASN A 54 -10.61 2.84 3.63
N TYR A 55 -11.82 2.77 3.10
CA TYR A 55 -12.77 3.87 3.07
C TYR A 55 -14.20 3.34 3.22
N ASN A 56 -15.09 4.20 3.70
CA ASN A 56 -16.54 3.99 3.63
C ASN A 56 -17.10 4.89 2.53
N GLY A 57 -17.80 4.31 1.55
CA GLY A 57 -18.23 5.07 0.40
C GLY A 57 -18.98 4.27 -0.65
N ILE A 58 -18.90 4.78 -1.87
CA ILE A 58 -19.51 4.22 -3.08
C ILE A 58 -18.42 4.02 -4.13
N ASN A 59 -18.54 2.96 -4.92
CA ASN A 59 -17.74 2.80 -6.12
C ASN A 59 -18.55 2.21 -7.27
N TRP A 60 -18.15 2.56 -8.48
CA TRP A 60 -18.68 2.00 -9.71
C TRP A 60 -17.55 1.33 -10.48
N ASN A 61 -17.79 0.08 -10.84
CA ASN A 61 -16.90 -0.75 -11.61
C ASN A 61 -17.49 -0.94 -13.01
N HIS A 62 -16.69 -0.74 -14.05
CA HIS A 62 -17.01 -1.07 -15.43
C HIS A 62 -16.00 -2.07 -15.98
N SER A 63 -16.44 -3.29 -16.28
CA SER A 63 -15.59 -4.31 -16.91
C SER A 63 -15.56 -4.12 -18.43
N PHE A 64 -14.39 -4.26 -19.04
CA PHE A 64 -14.22 -4.16 -20.49
C PHE A 64 -13.35 -5.28 -21.05
N GLN A 65 -13.50 -5.54 -22.34
CA GLN A 65 -12.63 -6.41 -23.12
C GLN A 65 -12.24 -5.65 -24.40
N ALA A 66 -10.93 -5.60 -24.68
CA ALA A 66 -10.37 -4.95 -25.86
C ALA A 66 -9.33 -5.88 -26.52
N GLY A 67 -9.76 -6.65 -27.52
CA GLY A 67 -8.93 -7.69 -28.12
C GLY A 67 -8.58 -8.77 -27.09
N ASP A 68 -7.30 -9.01 -26.87
CA ASP A 68 -6.80 -9.99 -25.89
C ASP A 68 -6.74 -9.44 -24.46
N TRP A 69 -7.03 -8.16 -24.26
CA TRP A 69 -6.98 -7.51 -22.96
C TRP A 69 -8.35 -7.50 -22.30
N SER A 70 -8.44 -7.93 -21.05
CA SER A 70 -9.56 -7.61 -20.17
C SER A 70 -9.16 -6.51 -19.20
N GLY A 71 -10.15 -5.91 -18.56
CA GLY A 71 -9.87 -4.96 -17.50
C GLY A 71 -11.10 -4.47 -16.77
N LEU A 72 -10.83 -3.61 -15.79
CA LEU A 72 -11.82 -2.96 -14.96
C LEU A 72 -11.44 -1.49 -14.80
N VAL A 73 -12.39 -0.60 -15.05
CA VAL A 73 -12.32 0.77 -14.55
C VAL A 73 -13.12 0.82 -13.25
N ASN A 74 -12.52 1.30 -12.17
CA ASN A 74 -13.20 1.50 -10.90
C ASN A 74 -13.08 2.96 -10.50
N THR A 75 -14.20 3.65 -10.30
CA THR A 75 -14.24 5.00 -9.73
C THR A 75 -14.89 4.95 -8.36
N PHE A 76 -14.32 5.66 -7.40
CA PHE A 76 -14.75 5.57 -6.00
C PHE A 76 -14.76 6.93 -5.32
N ALA A 77 -15.67 7.08 -4.36
CA ALA A 77 -15.74 8.25 -3.51
C ALA A 77 -16.17 7.88 -2.09
N GLY A 78 -15.65 8.61 -1.09
CA GLY A 78 -15.99 8.35 0.30
C GLY A 78 -15.15 9.10 1.33
N SER A 79 -14.99 8.48 2.49
CA SER A 79 -14.18 9.00 3.59
C SER A 79 -13.73 7.87 4.51
N GLU A 80 -12.68 8.14 5.29
CA GLU A 80 -12.20 7.27 6.34
C GLU A 80 -11.94 8.06 7.62
N THR A 81 -12.26 7.47 8.76
CA THR A 81 -11.78 7.95 10.07
C THR A 81 -11.29 6.73 10.84
N ARG A 82 -10.01 6.75 11.19
CA ARG A 82 -9.38 5.72 12.01
C ARG A 82 -9.06 6.31 13.36
N LYS A 83 -9.62 5.72 14.41
CA LYS A 83 -9.29 6.05 15.79
C LYS A 83 -8.12 5.22 16.27
N ASP A 84 -7.31 5.77 17.17
CA ASP A 84 -6.09 5.14 17.68
C ASP A 84 -5.27 4.45 16.56
N ASN A 85 -4.82 5.25 15.59
CA ASN A 85 -4.16 4.73 14.41
C ASN A 85 -2.76 4.20 14.76
N ASP A 86 -2.59 2.88 14.72
CA ASP A 86 -1.31 2.22 15.01
C ASP A 86 -0.15 2.71 14.13
N TYR A 87 -0.42 3.16 12.90
CA TYR A 87 0.61 3.75 12.04
C TYR A 87 1.27 4.97 12.71
N MET A 88 0.47 5.79 13.40
CA MET A 88 0.94 7.01 14.04
C MET A 88 1.79 6.71 15.29
N LYS A 89 1.69 5.52 15.88
CA LYS A 89 2.52 5.11 17.02
C LYS A 89 3.99 4.97 16.64
N ILE A 90 4.29 4.74 15.36
CA ILE A 90 5.66 4.76 14.83
C ILE A 90 6.26 6.15 15.09
N TYR A 91 5.53 7.21 14.76
CA TYR A 91 6.02 8.60 14.82
C TYR A 91 5.81 9.29 16.17
N ASN A 92 4.69 9.04 16.83
CA ASN A 92 4.28 9.71 18.07
C ASN A 92 4.58 8.88 19.34
N GLY A 93 5.03 7.63 19.18
CA GLY A 93 5.35 6.70 20.27
C GLY A 93 4.22 5.70 20.57
N ILE A 94 4.60 4.55 21.14
CA ILE A 94 3.70 3.40 21.39
C ILE A 94 2.54 3.70 22.34
N ASP A 95 2.73 4.66 23.25
CA ASP A 95 1.74 5.06 24.25
C ASP A 95 0.85 6.23 23.77
N SER A 96 1.07 6.72 22.55
CA SER A 96 0.26 7.79 21.97
C SER A 96 -1.01 7.25 21.32
N GLU A 97 -2.10 8.00 21.43
CA GLU A 97 -3.33 7.77 20.69
C GLU A 97 -3.48 8.89 19.67
N THR A 98 -3.52 8.56 18.38
CA THR A 98 -3.69 9.55 17.30
C THR A 98 -4.81 9.13 16.39
N ASP A 99 -5.83 9.98 16.25
CA ASP A 99 -6.89 9.79 15.27
C ASP A 99 -6.45 10.35 13.91
N THR A 100 -6.75 9.63 12.83
CA THR A 100 -6.56 10.11 11.46
C THR A 100 -7.87 10.11 10.69
N ARG A 101 -8.04 11.06 9.78
CA ARG A 101 -9.26 11.21 8.98
C ARG A 101 -8.92 11.64 7.58
N TRP A 102 -9.43 10.88 6.60
CA TRP A 102 -9.39 11.23 5.19
C TRP A 102 -10.79 11.58 4.71
N ARG A 103 -10.98 12.80 4.23
CA ARG A 103 -12.28 13.34 3.77
C ARG A 103 -12.26 13.53 2.27
N LYS A 104 -13.46 13.56 1.66
CA LYS A 104 -13.63 13.82 0.23
C LYS A 104 -12.71 12.94 -0.63
N ILE A 105 -12.56 11.67 -0.24
CA ILE A 105 -11.82 10.70 -1.06
C ILE A 105 -12.56 10.62 -2.38
N ILE A 106 -11.87 10.89 -3.48
CA ILE A 106 -12.34 10.69 -4.84
C ILE A 106 -11.17 10.11 -5.62
N GLY A 107 -11.38 8.98 -6.29
CA GLY A 107 -10.33 8.34 -7.06
C GLY A 107 -10.85 7.48 -8.18
N ALA A 108 -9.91 7.05 -9.01
CA ALA A 108 -10.14 6.10 -10.07
C ALA A 108 -8.95 5.16 -10.18
N GLU A 109 -9.21 3.93 -10.58
CA GLU A 109 -8.20 3.00 -11.00
C GLU A 109 -8.59 2.33 -12.32
N VAL A 110 -7.59 1.86 -13.03
CA VAL A 110 -7.73 0.97 -14.18
C VAL A 110 -6.87 -0.26 -13.94
N LEU A 111 -7.52 -1.41 -13.97
CA LEU A 111 -6.89 -2.73 -13.99
C LEU A 111 -6.91 -3.24 -15.43
N MET A 112 -5.80 -3.79 -15.89
CA MET A 112 -5.68 -4.41 -17.20
C MET A 112 -4.98 -5.74 -17.06
N ASN A 113 -5.49 -6.76 -17.72
CA ASN A 113 -4.90 -8.09 -17.69
C ASN A 113 -4.82 -8.69 -19.10
N ARG A 114 -3.79 -9.52 -19.28
CA ARG A 114 -3.55 -10.39 -20.42
C ARG A 114 -2.84 -11.65 -19.89
N ASP A 115 -2.80 -12.72 -20.67
CA ASP A 115 -2.24 -14.03 -20.29
C ASP A 115 -0.92 -14.00 -19.50
N TRP A 116 0.00 -13.08 -19.81
CA TRP A 116 1.33 -12.98 -19.16
C TRP A 116 1.51 -11.72 -18.32
N PHE A 117 0.51 -10.84 -18.25
CA PHE A 117 0.65 -9.51 -17.64
C PHE A 117 -0.60 -9.05 -16.92
N GLU A 118 -0.40 -8.45 -15.76
CA GLU A 118 -1.42 -7.69 -15.04
C GLU A 118 -0.87 -6.30 -14.70
N GLY A 119 -1.68 -5.27 -14.86
CA GLY A 119 -1.31 -3.89 -14.62
C GLY A 119 -2.39 -3.12 -13.90
N ARG A 120 -1.97 -2.17 -13.07
CA ARG A 120 -2.84 -1.24 -12.34
C ARG A 120 -2.31 0.18 -12.50
N LEU A 121 -3.21 1.12 -12.72
CA LEU A 121 -2.97 2.56 -12.56
C LEU A 121 -4.03 3.12 -11.63
N MET A 122 -3.64 3.93 -10.65
CA MET A 122 -4.55 4.54 -9.68
C MET A 122 -4.22 6.03 -9.51
N LEU A 123 -5.26 6.84 -9.39
CA LEU A 123 -5.18 8.22 -8.97
C LEU A 123 -6.25 8.51 -7.93
N MET A 124 -5.91 9.29 -6.90
CA MET A 124 -6.83 9.63 -5.83
C MET A 124 -6.53 11.01 -5.26
N LYS A 125 -7.58 11.73 -4.89
CA LYS A 125 -7.52 12.98 -4.14
C LYS A 125 -8.31 12.86 -2.86
N SER A 126 -7.84 13.48 -1.78
CA SER A 126 -8.59 13.62 -0.52
C SER A 126 -8.05 14.77 0.33
N ASP A 127 -8.77 15.13 1.39
CA ASP A 127 -8.25 15.99 2.46
C ASP A 127 -7.83 15.12 3.65
N THR A 128 -6.62 15.30 4.17
CA THR A 128 -6.13 14.61 5.37
C THR A 128 -6.19 15.51 6.60
N GLN A 129 -6.55 14.91 7.73
CA GLN A 129 -6.57 15.53 9.06
C GLN A 129 -6.07 14.50 10.08
N SER A 130 -5.41 15.00 11.12
CA SER A 130 -4.96 14.20 12.25
C SER A 130 -5.25 14.93 13.56
N ARG A 131 -5.34 14.17 14.65
CA ARG A 131 -5.53 14.69 16.00
C ARG A 131 -4.84 13.78 17.00
N LEU A 132 -3.90 14.32 17.77
CA LEU A 132 -3.38 13.64 18.95
C LEU A 132 -4.48 13.64 20.02
N VAL A 133 -4.81 12.48 20.58
CA VAL A 133 -5.88 12.37 21.59
C VAL A 133 -5.27 12.72 22.95
N SER A 134 -5.44 13.98 23.34
CA SER A 134 -5.11 14.51 24.66
C SER A 134 -6.11 15.61 25.04
N ASP A 135 -6.09 16.04 26.30
CA ASP A 135 -6.99 17.09 26.78
C ASP A 135 -6.76 18.40 26.00
N ASN A 136 -7.79 18.84 25.26
CA ASN A 136 -7.88 20.09 24.47
C ASN A 136 -7.29 20.11 23.05
N GLU A 137 -6.93 18.98 22.45
CA GLU A 137 -6.52 18.93 21.04
C GLU A 137 -7.72 18.73 20.10
N ASP A 138 -7.80 19.53 19.03
CA ASP A 138 -8.81 19.40 17.96
C ASP A 138 -8.17 18.88 16.67
N TRP A 139 -8.99 18.56 15.68
CA TRP A 139 -8.52 18.16 14.35
C TRP A 139 -7.68 19.26 13.71
N SER A 140 -6.54 18.88 13.14
CA SER A 140 -5.73 19.76 12.31
C SER A 140 -6.54 20.31 11.12
N THR A 141 -6.11 21.45 10.57
CA THR A 141 -6.70 22.02 9.36
C THR A 141 -6.66 20.98 8.22
N PRO A 142 -7.76 20.78 7.47
CA PRO A 142 -7.74 19.90 6.31
C PRO A 142 -6.64 20.31 5.34
N ALA A 143 -5.79 19.35 4.97
CA ALA A 143 -4.75 19.54 3.98
C ALA A 143 -5.00 18.62 2.78
N GLU A 144 -4.91 19.16 1.58
CA GLU A 144 -5.10 18.38 0.37
C GLU A 144 -3.97 17.35 0.19
N GLN A 145 -4.33 16.16 -0.29
CA GLN A 145 -3.41 15.14 -0.75
C GLN A 145 -3.84 14.57 -2.10
N MET A 146 -2.85 14.30 -2.95
CA MET A 146 -3.02 13.65 -4.24
C MET A 146 -2.10 12.44 -4.33
N LEU A 147 -2.66 11.26 -4.58
CA LEU A 147 -1.94 9.99 -4.63
C LEU A 147 -2.00 9.40 -6.04
N PHE A 148 -0.90 8.79 -6.46
CA PHE A 148 -0.75 8.10 -7.73
C PHE A 148 -0.11 6.75 -7.47
N GLY A 149 -0.68 5.71 -8.07
CA GLY A 149 -0.19 4.33 -7.99
C GLY A 149 -0.02 3.77 -9.39
N ALA A 150 1.03 3.00 -9.61
CA ALA A 150 1.21 2.20 -10.80
C ALA A 150 1.83 0.86 -10.42
N SER A 151 1.30 -0.23 -10.95
CA SER A 151 1.93 -1.54 -10.77
C SER A 151 1.84 -2.39 -12.03
N GLY A 152 2.77 -3.32 -12.14
CA GLY A 152 2.79 -4.34 -13.17
C GLY A 152 3.31 -5.65 -12.62
N LEU A 153 2.70 -6.75 -13.03
CA LEU A 153 3.14 -8.11 -12.80
C LEU A 153 3.27 -8.80 -14.15
N ILE A 154 4.40 -9.45 -14.38
CA ILE A 154 4.67 -10.30 -15.52
C ILE A 154 4.83 -11.71 -15.01
N ASP A 155 4.03 -12.63 -15.54
CA ASP A 155 4.15 -14.06 -15.30
C ASP A 155 4.43 -14.75 -16.63
N TYR A 156 5.66 -15.24 -16.82
CA TYR A 156 6.08 -15.83 -18.07
C TYR A 156 6.90 -17.10 -17.82
N GLN A 157 6.29 -18.24 -18.16
CA GLN A 157 6.86 -19.58 -17.90
C GLN A 157 7.16 -19.75 -16.40
N ASP A 158 8.42 -19.94 -16.05
CA ASP A 158 8.86 -20.09 -14.67
C ASP A 158 9.24 -18.77 -14.00
N TRP A 159 9.21 -17.64 -14.71
CA TRP A 159 9.64 -16.35 -14.21
C TRP A 159 8.47 -15.44 -13.85
N ILE A 160 8.61 -14.76 -12.73
CA ILE A 160 7.68 -13.72 -12.28
C ILE A 160 8.48 -12.44 -12.08
N PHE A 161 7.98 -11.33 -12.59
CA PHE A 161 8.51 -10.00 -12.28
C PHE A 161 7.36 -9.13 -11.81
N SER A 162 7.58 -8.32 -10.78
CA SER A 162 6.62 -7.30 -10.40
C SER A 162 7.29 -5.98 -10.08
N ALA A 163 6.57 -4.90 -10.34
CA ALA A 163 6.95 -3.56 -9.97
C ALA A 163 5.73 -2.83 -9.41
N GLU A 164 5.91 -2.11 -8.32
CA GLU A 164 4.92 -1.16 -7.81
C GLU A 164 5.60 0.18 -7.58
N LEU A 165 4.91 1.25 -7.93
CA LEU A 165 5.34 2.63 -7.81
C LEU A 165 4.21 3.42 -7.19
N PHE A 166 4.53 4.26 -6.24
CA PHE A 166 3.60 5.15 -5.60
C PHE A 166 4.22 6.53 -5.41
N PHE A 167 3.40 7.54 -5.68
CA PHE A 167 3.75 8.93 -5.50
C PHE A 167 2.62 9.65 -4.78
N SER A 168 2.97 10.45 -3.79
CA SER A 168 2.07 11.28 -2.99
C SER A 168 2.50 12.73 -3.10
N ASP A 169 1.57 13.64 -3.34
CA ASP A 169 1.74 15.08 -3.11
C ASP A 169 0.82 15.52 -1.97
N ARG A 170 1.44 15.83 -0.84
CA ARG A 170 0.86 16.35 0.41
C ARG A 170 1.51 17.69 0.76
N THR A 171 1.90 18.49 -0.23
CA THR A 171 2.68 19.71 0.02
C THR A 171 1.95 20.72 0.92
N GLU A 172 0.62 20.70 1.02
CA GLU A 172 -0.13 21.55 1.96
C GLU A 172 0.06 21.20 3.44
N SER A 173 0.51 19.98 3.77
CA SER A 173 0.72 19.54 5.16
C SER A 173 2.14 19.09 5.47
N TYR A 174 2.82 18.46 4.50
CA TYR A 174 3.99 17.66 4.78
C TYR A 174 5.03 17.73 3.67
N GLY A 175 4.71 17.22 2.47
CA GLY A 175 5.70 17.09 1.41
C GLY A 175 5.23 16.16 0.30
N ARG A 176 6.17 15.47 -0.32
CA ARG A 176 5.93 14.47 -1.35
C ARG A 176 6.56 13.16 -0.96
N ASP A 177 5.90 12.05 -1.25
CA ASP A 177 6.45 10.73 -0.99
C ASP A 177 6.62 9.97 -2.30
N LEU A 178 7.70 9.22 -2.40
CA LEU A 178 7.98 8.29 -3.49
C LEU A 178 8.29 6.94 -2.88
N ALA A 179 7.51 5.94 -3.24
CA ALA A 179 7.75 4.56 -2.87
C ALA A 179 7.80 3.67 -4.10
N TYR A 180 8.67 2.67 -4.12
CA TYR A 180 8.60 1.61 -5.10
C TYR A 180 9.04 0.28 -4.54
N THR A 181 8.58 -0.80 -5.18
CA THR A 181 9.06 -2.16 -5.00
C THR A 181 9.33 -2.78 -6.37
N LEU A 182 10.41 -3.54 -6.47
CA LEU A 182 10.78 -4.32 -7.64
C LEU A 182 11.05 -5.73 -7.19
N THR A 183 10.43 -6.70 -7.86
CA THR A 183 10.55 -8.12 -7.52
C THR A 183 10.88 -8.93 -8.75
N SER A 184 11.78 -9.88 -8.57
CA SER A 184 12.06 -10.94 -9.53
C SER A 184 11.89 -12.27 -8.82
N GLY A 185 11.25 -13.22 -9.47
CA GLY A 185 11.00 -14.53 -8.93
C GLY A 185 11.13 -15.62 -9.98
N LYS A 186 11.41 -16.83 -9.50
CA LYS A 186 11.53 -18.02 -10.34
C LYS A 186 10.97 -19.26 -9.65
N ARG A 187 10.16 -20.02 -10.39
CA ARG A 187 9.64 -21.34 -10.00
C ARG A 187 10.63 -22.42 -10.44
N LEU A 188 11.03 -23.30 -9.52
CA LEU A 188 12.00 -24.38 -9.73
C LEU A 188 11.63 -25.58 -8.86
N ASP A 189 11.31 -26.72 -9.48
CA ASP A 189 11.08 -28.01 -8.80
C ASP A 189 10.09 -27.95 -7.61
N GLY A 190 9.00 -27.19 -7.76
CA GLY A 190 7.98 -27.01 -6.72
C GLY A 190 8.29 -25.94 -5.67
N TRP A 191 9.43 -25.25 -5.81
CA TRP A 191 9.82 -24.10 -5.00
C TRP A 191 9.67 -22.82 -5.80
N ALA A 192 9.30 -21.73 -5.14
CA ALA A 192 9.32 -20.40 -5.72
C ALA A 192 10.28 -19.51 -4.94
N TRP A 193 11.26 -18.95 -5.65
CA TRP A 193 12.31 -18.09 -5.10
C TRP A 193 12.04 -16.67 -5.54
N TYR A 194 12.16 -15.70 -4.63
CA TYR A 194 11.95 -14.28 -4.94
C TYR A 194 13.06 -13.43 -4.34
N LEU A 195 13.43 -12.39 -5.09
CA LEU A 195 14.28 -11.31 -4.65
C LEU A 195 13.53 -10.00 -4.86
N THR A 196 13.44 -9.19 -3.81
CA THR A 196 12.74 -7.91 -3.81
C THR A 196 13.67 -6.79 -3.37
N HIS A 197 13.61 -5.67 -4.07
CA HIS A 197 14.17 -4.40 -3.63
C HIS A 197 13.06 -3.37 -3.46
N GLY A 198 13.07 -2.64 -2.36
CA GLY A 198 12.13 -1.56 -2.09
C GLY A 198 12.85 -0.27 -1.69
N LEU A 199 12.25 0.87 -2.06
CA LEU A 199 12.66 2.19 -1.61
C LEU A 199 11.43 2.96 -1.15
N TYR A 200 11.57 3.67 -0.05
CA TYR A 200 10.73 4.83 0.27
C TYR A 200 11.63 6.05 0.39
N GLN A 201 11.16 7.17 -0.12
CA GLN A 201 11.82 8.45 0.00
C GLN A 201 10.79 9.56 0.07
N GLN A 202 10.96 10.40 1.07
CA GLN A 202 10.17 11.61 1.25
C GLN A 202 10.89 12.83 0.70
N LYS A 203 10.16 13.86 0.30
CA LYS A 203 10.70 15.19 0.05
C LYS A 203 9.82 16.20 0.75
N ILE A 204 10.37 16.84 1.76
CA ILE A 204 9.60 17.75 2.60
C ILE A 204 9.38 19.08 1.89
N ASN A 205 8.23 19.72 2.13
CA ASN A 205 7.98 21.07 1.62
C ASN A 205 8.83 22.10 2.40
N VAL A 206 9.42 23.07 1.72
CA VAL A 206 10.22 24.15 2.34
C VAL A 206 9.37 25.01 3.30
N MET A 207 8.06 25.06 3.09
CA MET A 207 7.09 25.74 3.96
C MET A 207 6.32 24.74 4.85
N ASN A 208 6.94 23.61 5.24
CA ASN A 208 6.30 22.59 6.07
C ASN A 208 5.94 23.17 7.46
N PRO A 209 4.67 23.05 7.91
CA PRO A 209 4.24 23.49 9.24
C PRO A 209 4.89 22.73 10.40
N LEU A 210 5.51 21.57 10.16
CA LEU A 210 6.26 20.78 11.15
C LEU A 210 7.75 21.17 11.24
N GLU A 211 8.19 22.25 10.60
CA GLU A 211 9.57 22.80 10.61
C GLU A 211 10.70 21.88 10.08
N LEU A 212 10.40 20.69 9.60
CA LEU A 212 11.35 19.80 8.92
C LEU A 212 11.65 20.37 7.52
N THR A 213 12.82 20.98 7.27
CA THR A 213 13.05 21.72 5.99
C THR A 213 14.41 21.46 5.36
N THR A 214 15.26 20.63 5.97
CA THR A 214 16.62 20.34 5.48
C THR A 214 16.81 18.88 5.05
N GLU A 215 17.88 18.56 4.32
CA GLU A 215 18.26 17.17 4.02
C GLU A 215 18.49 16.32 5.29
N ALA A 216 18.74 16.96 6.45
CA ALA A 216 18.85 16.29 7.75
C ALA A 216 17.50 15.76 8.28
N ASP A 217 16.39 16.12 7.64
CA ASP A 217 15.03 15.81 8.11
C ASP A 217 14.29 14.83 7.18
N GLN A 218 14.93 14.32 6.12
CA GLN A 218 14.27 13.46 5.14
C GLN A 218 14.10 12.02 5.65
N GLU A 219 12.90 11.47 5.60
CA GLU A 219 12.68 10.03 5.72
C GLU A 219 13.09 9.31 4.43
N LYS A 220 13.96 8.31 4.55
CA LYS A 220 14.41 7.50 3.41
C LYS A 220 14.90 6.15 3.88
N HIS A 221 14.37 5.09 3.32
CA HIS A 221 14.80 3.76 3.69
C HIS A 221 14.68 2.78 2.53
N ARG A 222 15.47 1.71 2.61
CA ARG A 222 15.53 0.64 1.60
C ARG A 222 15.27 -0.71 2.24
N LEU A 223 14.72 -1.61 1.45
CA LEU A 223 14.56 -3.02 1.78
C LEU A 223 15.20 -3.86 0.69
N SER A 224 15.93 -4.89 1.09
CA SER A 224 16.27 -6.02 0.24
C SER A 224 15.73 -7.28 0.89
N SER A 225 14.95 -8.06 0.15
CA SER A 225 14.30 -9.28 0.65
C SER A 225 14.65 -10.47 -0.22
N ALA A 226 14.89 -11.62 0.41
CA ALA A 226 14.98 -12.92 -0.24
C ALA A 226 13.91 -13.84 0.34
N VAL A 227 13.07 -14.41 -0.52
CA VAL A 227 11.96 -15.27 -0.11
C VAL A 227 12.04 -16.62 -0.79
N VAL A 228 11.75 -17.65 -0.02
CA VAL A 228 11.51 -19.01 -0.51
C VAL A 228 10.10 -19.41 -0.11
N ARG A 229 9.31 -19.83 -1.09
CA ARG A 229 7.96 -20.36 -0.92
C ARG A 229 7.90 -21.81 -1.40
N PHE A 230 7.26 -22.65 -0.60
CA PHE A 230 6.96 -24.04 -0.94
C PHE A 230 5.45 -24.27 -0.81
N ASP A 231 4.80 -24.58 -1.93
CA ASP A 231 3.37 -24.88 -1.94
C ASP A 231 3.16 -26.33 -1.50
N VAL A 232 2.63 -26.50 -0.29
CA VAL A 232 2.32 -27.82 0.30
C VAL A 232 1.08 -28.42 -0.39
N SER A 233 0.13 -27.57 -0.78
CA SER A 233 -1.07 -27.93 -1.53
C SER A 233 -1.62 -26.69 -2.24
N SER A 234 -2.70 -26.83 -3.00
CA SER A 234 -3.43 -25.69 -3.58
C SER A 234 -4.01 -24.71 -2.55
N ALA A 235 -4.07 -25.10 -1.27
CA ALA A 235 -4.65 -24.30 -0.19
C ALA A 235 -3.69 -24.04 0.98
N ALA A 236 -2.41 -24.43 0.85
CA ALA A 236 -1.43 -24.23 1.91
C ALA A 236 0.00 -24.06 1.40
N ALA A 237 0.77 -23.17 2.02
CA ALA A 237 2.16 -22.89 1.67
C ALA A 237 3.01 -22.65 2.92
N VAL A 238 4.30 -23.00 2.83
CA VAL A 238 5.34 -22.59 3.79
C VAL A 238 6.18 -21.51 3.14
N LYS A 239 6.52 -20.47 3.89
CA LYS A 239 7.36 -19.37 3.42
C LYS A 239 8.47 -19.06 4.41
N VAL A 240 9.63 -18.73 3.86
CA VAL A 240 10.78 -18.21 4.62
C VAL A 240 11.22 -16.92 3.93
N GLN A 241 11.33 -15.85 4.71
CA GLN A 241 11.71 -14.52 4.23
C GLN A 241 12.86 -13.96 5.06
N LEU A 242 13.88 -13.47 4.37
CA LEU A 242 15.02 -12.76 4.94
C LEU A 242 14.97 -11.32 4.46
N ASP A 243 14.90 -10.39 5.40
CA ASP A 243 14.86 -8.96 5.11
C ASP A 243 16.10 -8.26 5.64
N HIS A 244 16.66 -7.39 4.80
CA HIS A 244 17.69 -6.42 5.15
C HIS A 244 17.14 -5.02 4.94
N TRP A 245 16.83 -4.35 6.05
CA TRP A 245 16.35 -2.97 6.09
C TRP A 245 17.52 -2.02 6.33
N GLN A 246 17.58 -0.95 5.55
CA GLN A 246 18.61 0.09 5.66
C GLN A 246 17.98 1.46 5.81
N ASP A 247 18.30 2.15 6.91
CA ASP A 247 17.90 3.53 7.13
C ASP A 247 18.89 4.49 6.46
N CYS A 248 18.40 5.14 5.41
CA CYS A 248 19.14 6.13 4.63
C CYS A 248 18.63 7.55 4.89
N GLY A 249 17.86 7.75 5.96
CA GLY A 249 17.23 9.00 6.33
C GLY A 249 18.21 10.03 6.88
N GLY A 250 17.69 11.23 7.07
CA GLY A 250 18.37 12.34 7.72
C GLY A 250 18.65 12.07 9.21
N GLN A 251 19.44 12.95 9.83
CA GLN A 251 19.80 12.83 11.25
C GLN A 251 18.61 12.79 12.19
N TRP A 252 17.49 13.46 11.85
CA TRP A 252 16.28 13.44 12.66
C TRP A 252 15.72 12.02 12.80
N PHE A 253 15.53 11.31 11.67
CA PHE A 253 14.99 9.95 11.66
C PHE A 253 15.93 8.93 12.29
N LYS A 254 17.25 9.09 12.10
CA LYS A 254 18.27 8.16 12.64
C LYS A 254 18.41 8.16 14.17
N GLN A 255 17.79 9.10 14.88
CA GLN A 255 17.77 9.11 16.35
C GLN A 255 16.85 8.00 16.90
N THR A 256 15.81 7.65 16.16
CA THR A 256 14.76 6.72 16.59
C THR A 256 14.75 5.44 15.75
N TYR A 257 15.18 5.52 14.48
CA TYR A 257 15.17 4.41 13.53
C TYR A 257 16.59 4.06 13.06
N GLY A 258 16.74 2.87 12.48
CA GLY A 258 18.04 2.38 12.02
C GLY A 258 17.95 1.11 11.19
N ASP A 259 19.12 0.55 10.88
CA ASP A 259 19.25 -0.68 10.13
C ASP A 259 18.72 -1.89 10.91
N ALA A 260 18.08 -2.82 10.21
CA ALA A 260 17.54 -4.03 10.81
C ALA A 260 17.68 -5.24 9.87
N ASN A 261 17.78 -6.42 10.46
CA ASN A 261 17.68 -7.68 9.75
C ASN A 261 16.57 -8.52 10.39
N ALA A 262 15.72 -9.14 9.57
CA ALA A 262 14.65 -10.00 10.05
C ALA A 262 14.65 -11.34 9.31
N LEU A 263 14.37 -12.41 10.05
CA LEU A 263 14.03 -13.72 9.52
C LEU A 263 12.58 -14.01 9.92
N SER A 264 11.74 -14.19 8.92
CA SER A 264 10.32 -14.47 9.06
C SER A 264 9.99 -15.84 8.47
N ILE A 265 9.16 -16.62 9.16
CA ILE A 265 8.71 -17.95 8.71
C ILE A 265 7.20 -18.01 8.88
N SER A 266 6.47 -18.48 7.87
CA SER A 266 5.02 -18.70 7.97
C SER A 266 4.57 -20.05 7.42
N TYR A 267 3.44 -20.51 7.92
CA TYR A 267 2.62 -21.55 7.33
C TYR A 267 1.24 -20.95 7.07
N ASP A 268 0.90 -20.76 5.81
CA ASP A 268 -0.33 -20.11 5.39
C ASP A 268 -1.32 -21.19 4.94
N ARG A 269 -2.58 -21.08 5.35
CA ARG A 269 -3.65 -21.99 4.93
C ARG A 269 -4.96 -21.24 4.72
N VAL A 270 -5.64 -21.54 3.61
CA VAL A 270 -7.00 -21.05 3.31
C VAL A 270 -8.00 -22.21 3.42
N PHE A 271 -9.26 -21.90 3.76
CA PHE A 271 -10.33 -22.87 4.03
C PHE A 271 -11.61 -22.52 3.29
#